data_AF-A0A848WB15-F1
#
_entry.id   AF-A0A848WB15-F1
#
_cell.length_a   1.000
_cell.length_b   1.000
_cell.length_c   1.000
_cell.angle_alpha   90.00
_cell.angle_beta   90.00
_cell.angle_gamma   90.00
#
_symmetry.space_group_name_H-M   'P 1'
#
loop_
_entity.id
_entity.type
_entity.pdbx_description
1 polymer ?
#
loop_
_entity_poly.entity_id
_entity_poly.type
_entity_poly.pdbx_seq_one_letter_code
_entity_poly.pdbx_strand_id
1 'polypeptide(L)'
;AAVDRLRAAGHKVGLLRPRLFRPFPADTFRRLLAPVRGVAVIDQNLSIGSGGVLHSELAGALYGQPGAPMLVSFVGGLGGRDIGDDEFAEILRTVATACDSGVPPPPRLMFTDTELREVRKMQAVAHVEREDLEATP
;
A
#
# COMPACT_ATOMS: atom_id res chain seq x y z
N ALA A 1 10.70 8.08 -13.57
CA ALA A 1 10.93 9.32 -12.80
C ALA A 1 11.25 9.03 -11.34
N ALA A 2 10.29 8.70 -10.47
CA ALA A 2 10.56 8.49 -9.03
C ALA A 2 11.60 7.39 -8.75
N VAL A 3 11.46 6.22 -9.38
CA VAL A 3 12.43 5.10 -9.26
C VAL A 3 13.83 5.51 -9.72
N ASP A 4 13.92 6.29 -10.79
CA ASP A 4 15.20 6.75 -11.35
C ASP A 4 15.88 7.72 -10.39
N ARG A 5 15.12 8.63 -9.77
CA ARG A 5 15.62 9.53 -8.72
C ARG A 5 16.13 8.76 -7.51
N LEU A 6 15.37 7.79 -7.02
CA LEU A 6 15.79 6.95 -5.89
C LEU A 6 17.04 6.14 -6.21
N ARG A 7 17.18 5.65 -7.44
CA ARG A 7 18.41 4.98 -7.91
C ARG A 7 19.60 5.95 -7.98
N ALA A 8 19.39 7.18 -8.47
CA ALA A 8 20.42 8.21 -8.49
C ALA A 8 20.88 8.59 -7.06
N ALA A 9 19.99 8.50 -6.09
CA ALA A 9 20.30 8.65 -4.65
C ALA A 9 20.96 7.40 -4.02
N GLY A 10 21.28 6.36 -4.79
CA GLY A 10 21.99 5.16 -4.33
C GLY A 10 21.09 4.03 -3.83
N HIS A 11 19.76 4.16 -3.92
CA HIS A 11 18.86 3.10 -3.47
C HIS A 11 18.67 2.01 -4.53
N LYS A 12 18.83 0.74 -4.12
CA LYS A 12 18.57 -0.44 -4.95
C LYS A 12 17.08 -0.72 -5.05
N VAL A 13 16.37 0.11 -5.81
CA VAL A 13 14.91 0.00 -6.00
C VAL A 13 14.54 -0.37 -7.44
N GLY A 14 13.37 -0.96 -7.61
CA GLY A 14 12.77 -1.30 -8.89
C GLY A 14 11.27 -1.01 -8.89
N LEU A 15 10.66 -1.08 -10.06
CA LEU A 15 9.23 -0.94 -10.22
C LEU A 15 8.67 -2.14 -10.98
N LEU A 16 7.67 -2.76 -10.38
CA LEU A 16 6.84 -3.77 -11.01
C LEU A 16 5.45 -3.17 -11.17
N ARG A 17 4.96 -3.07 -12.42
CA ARG A 17 3.61 -2.59 -12.74
C ARG A 17 2.80 -3.76 -13.33
N PRO A 18 1.91 -4.40 -12.55
CA PRO A 18 1.07 -5.48 -13.06
C PRO A 18 0.20 -4.98 -14.22
N ARG A 19 0.19 -5.71 -15.34
CA ARG A 19 -0.69 -5.45 -16.50
C ARG A 19 -1.84 -6.44 -16.59
N LEU A 20 -1.68 -7.59 -15.94
CA LEU A 20 -2.67 -8.64 -15.81
C LEU A 20 -2.95 -8.84 -14.32
N PHE A 21 -4.21 -8.71 -13.92
CA PHE A 21 -4.64 -8.99 -12.55
C PHE A 21 -5.43 -10.30 -12.44
N ARG A 22 -6.21 -10.64 -13.49
CA ARG A 22 -6.98 -11.89 -13.56
C ARG A 22 -6.80 -12.58 -14.92
N PRO A 23 -6.54 -13.90 -14.95
CA PRO A 23 -6.23 -14.75 -13.79
C PRO A 23 -4.98 -14.27 -13.04
N PHE A 24 -4.94 -14.43 -11.71
CA PHE A 24 -3.84 -13.88 -10.89
C PHE A 24 -2.54 -14.64 -11.14
N PRO A 25 -1.46 -13.99 -11.59
CA PRO A 25 -0.24 -14.69 -12.01
C PRO A 25 0.71 -14.96 -10.83
N ALA A 26 0.25 -15.76 -9.84
CA ALA A 26 0.97 -16.01 -8.58
C ALA A 26 2.43 -16.47 -8.78
N ASP A 27 2.67 -17.43 -9.67
CA ASP A 27 4.02 -17.97 -9.91
C ASP A 27 4.98 -16.95 -10.54
N THR A 28 4.44 -16.02 -11.33
CA THR A 28 5.22 -14.92 -11.89
C THR A 28 5.65 -13.97 -10.78
N PHE A 29 4.75 -13.61 -9.87
CA PHE A 29 5.08 -12.78 -8.71
C PHE A 29 6.09 -13.46 -7.80
N ARG A 30 5.90 -14.73 -7.46
CA ARG A 30 6.86 -15.49 -6.64
C ARG A 30 8.28 -15.42 -7.21
N ARG A 31 8.43 -15.71 -8.50
CA ARG A 31 9.74 -15.64 -9.17
C ARG A 31 10.33 -14.24 -9.18
N LEU A 32 9.54 -13.22 -9.51
CA LEU A 32 10.04 -11.84 -9.62
C LEU A 32 10.38 -11.22 -8.27
N LEU A 33 9.70 -11.64 -7.20
CA LEU A 33 9.85 -11.09 -5.86
C LEU A 33 10.81 -11.91 -4.98
N ALA A 34 11.18 -13.14 -5.35
CA ALA A 34 12.15 -13.95 -4.63
C ALA A 34 13.51 -13.24 -4.32
N PRO A 35 14.10 -12.42 -5.22
CA PRO A 35 15.41 -11.83 -4.96
C PRO A 35 15.36 -10.51 -4.16
N VAL A 36 14.17 -10.00 -3.79
CA VAL A 36 14.06 -8.68 -3.16
C VAL A 36 13.85 -8.81 -1.65
N ARG A 37 14.38 -7.87 -0.87
CA ARG A 37 14.24 -7.88 0.60
C ARG A 37 12.88 -7.39 1.08
N GLY A 38 12.27 -6.47 0.33
CA GLY A 38 11.00 -5.85 0.69
C GLY A 38 10.28 -5.28 -0.53
N VAL A 39 8.97 -5.19 -0.43
CA VAL A 39 8.06 -4.76 -1.48
C VAL A 39 7.07 -3.77 -0.89
N ALA A 40 7.07 -2.54 -1.42
CA ALA A 40 5.96 -1.63 -1.26
C ALA A 40 4.86 -2.03 -2.26
N VAL A 41 3.68 -2.37 -1.74
CA VAL A 41 2.50 -2.60 -2.57
C VAL A 41 1.63 -1.35 -2.51
N ILE A 42 1.49 -0.68 -3.66
CA ILE A 42 0.69 0.55 -3.79
C ILE A 42 -0.61 0.19 -4.48
N ASP A 43 -1.72 0.24 -3.74
CA ASP A 43 -3.06 0.00 -4.24
C ASP A 43 -3.78 1.34 -4.49
N GLN A 44 -4.27 1.54 -5.72
CA GLN A 44 -5.22 2.61 -6.07
C GLN A 44 -6.67 2.15 -5.83
N ASN A 45 -6.87 1.31 -4.81
CA ASN A 45 -8.15 0.77 -4.39
C ASN A 45 -8.11 0.55 -2.86
N LEU A 46 -9.28 0.48 -2.24
CA LEU A 46 -9.41 0.21 -0.82
C LEU A 46 -10.53 -0.80 -0.57
N SER A 47 -10.17 -1.96 -0.05
CA SER A 47 -11.11 -2.89 0.59
C SER A 47 -11.25 -2.50 2.06
N ILE A 48 -12.44 -2.01 2.43
CA ILE A 48 -12.73 -1.51 3.78
C ILE A 48 -12.49 -2.64 4.79
N GLY A 49 -11.70 -2.36 5.83
CA GLY A 49 -11.34 -3.33 6.87
C GLY A 49 -10.17 -4.27 6.53
N SER A 50 -9.69 -4.29 5.27
CA SER A 50 -8.57 -5.17 4.85
C SER A 50 -7.38 -4.41 4.25
N GLY A 51 -7.59 -3.27 3.60
CA GLY A 51 -6.56 -2.51 2.90
C GLY A 51 -6.60 -2.72 1.38
N GLY A 52 -5.44 -2.74 0.73
CA GLY A 52 -5.34 -2.88 -0.72
C GLY A 52 -5.59 -4.31 -1.23
N VAL A 53 -6.29 -4.46 -2.36
CA VAL A 53 -6.62 -5.77 -2.95
C VAL A 53 -5.38 -6.47 -3.49
N LEU A 54 -4.47 -5.76 -4.19
CA LEU A 54 -3.25 -6.36 -4.72
C LEU A 54 -2.33 -6.84 -3.60
N HIS A 55 -2.23 -6.06 -2.51
CA HIS A 55 -1.48 -6.46 -1.33
C HIS A 55 -1.97 -7.80 -0.77
N SER A 56 -3.27 -7.98 -0.59
CA SER A 56 -3.85 -9.22 -0.05
C SER A 56 -3.58 -10.43 -0.96
N GLU A 57 -3.68 -10.26 -2.27
CA GLU A 57 -3.38 -11.32 -3.25
C GLU A 57 -1.89 -11.72 -3.24
N LEU A 58 -1.00 -10.73 -3.14
CA LEU A 58 0.44 -10.97 -3.02
C LEU A 58 0.79 -11.67 -1.71
N ALA A 59 0.19 -11.23 -0.59
CA ALA A 59 0.36 -11.87 0.71
C ALA A 59 -0.07 -13.34 0.66
N GLY A 60 -1.24 -13.64 0.08
CA GLY A 60 -1.70 -15.02 -0.11
C GLY A 60 -0.78 -15.83 -1.03
N ALA A 61 -0.30 -15.25 -2.13
CA ALA A 61 0.59 -15.95 -3.05
C ALA A 61 1.98 -16.24 -2.45
N LEU A 62 2.49 -15.36 -1.60
CA LEU A 62 3.80 -15.48 -0.95
C LEU A 62 3.75 -16.22 0.40
N TYR A 63 2.55 -16.48 0.93
CA TYR A 63 2.40 -17.21 2.18
C TYR A 63 3.08 -18.59 2.13
N GLY A 64 3.88 -18.88 3.15
CA GLY A 64 4.64 -20.14 3.24
C GLY A 64 5.81 -20.28 2.27
N GLN A 65 6.11 -19.27 1.43
CA GLN A 65 7.27 -19.32 0.55
C GLN A 65 8.57 -19.03 1.32
N PRO A 66 9.60 -19.88 1.22
CA PRO A 66 10.90 -19.62 1.83
C PRO A 66 11.50 -18.31 1.28
N GLY A 67 11.96 -17.44 2.17
CA GLY A 67 12.57 -16.16 1.77
C GLY A 67 11.59 -15.16 1.16
N ALA A 68 10.28 -15.27 1.44
CA ALA A 68 9.32 -14.27 1.03
C ALA A 68 9.74 -12.86 1.49
N PRO A 69 9.61 -11.82 0.64
CA PRO A 69 10.01 -10.47 1.00
C PRO A 69 9.08 -9.87 2.06
N MET A 70 9.58 -8.85 2.77
CA MET A 70 8.74 -7.99 3.60
C MET A 70 7.70 -7.26 2.73
N LEU A 71 6.41 -7.53 2.90
CA LEU A 71 5.34 -6.81 2.22
C LEU A 71 4.86 -5.65 3.09
N VAL A 72 4.76 -4.46 2.48
CA VAL A 72 4.20 -3.28 3.13
C VAL A 72 3.10 -2.67 2.25
N SER A 73 1.91 -2.49 2.82
CA SER A 73 0.74 -1.99 2.10
C SER A 73 0.62 -0.47 2.19
N PHE A 74 0.44 0.14 1.03
CA PHE A 74 0.12 1.55 0.87
C PHE A 74 -1.12 1.69 -0.01
N VAL A 75 -2.08 2.48 0.42
CA VAL A 75 -3.23 2.87 -0.39
C VAL A 75 -3.05 4.33 -0.77
N GLY A 76 -2.83 4.59 -2.06
CA GLY A 76 -2.47 5.92 -2.56
C GLY A 76 -2.94 6.11 -3.99
N GLY A 77 -2.93 7.35 -4.47
CA GLY A 77 -3.41 7.67 -5.82
C GLY A 77 -4.90 7.42 -6.07
N LEU A 78 -5.71 7.33 -5.00
CA LEU A 78 -7.17 7.27 -5.11
C LEU A 78 -7.70 8.49 -5.86
N GLY A 79 -8.71 8.27 -6.72
CA GLY A 79 -9.30 9.34 -7.53
C GLY A 79 -8.40 9.86 -8.65
N GLY A 80 -7.36 9.10 -9.05
CA GLY A 80 -6.44 9.48 -10.13
C GLY A 80 -5.40 10.50 -9.71
N ARG A 81 -5.19 10.69 -8.41
CA ARG A 81 -4.16 11.59 -7.89
C ARG A 81 -2.76 11.03 -8.11
N ASP A 82 -1.83 11.92 -8.34
CA ASP A 82 -0.41 11.56 -8.40
C ASP A 82 0.14 11.26 -7.00
N ILE A 83 1.16 10.42 -6.97
CA ILE A 83 1.97 10.14 -5.77
C ILE A 83 3.29 10.89 -5.95
N GLY A 84 3.53 11.86 -5.08
CA GLY A 84 4.69 12.75 -5.15
C GLY A 84 5.98 12.13 -4.63
N ASP A 85 7.06 12.91 -4.70
CA ASP A 85 8.39 12.45 -4.29
C ASP A 85 8.50 12.25 -2.77
N ASP A 86 7.82 13.07 -1.98
CA ASP A 86 7.79 12.96 -0.52
C ASP A 86 7.09 11.67 -0.08
N GLU A 87 6.00 11.32 -0.76
CA GLU A 87 5.30 10.05 -0.59
C GLU A 87 6.21 8.85 -0.91
N PHE A 88 6.94 8.90 -2.03
CA PHE A 88 7.89 7.83 -2.38
C PHE A 88 9.05 7.73 -1.37
N ALA A 89 9.53 8.85 -0.83
CA ALA A 89 10.54 8.85 0.22
C ALA A 89 10.02 8.21 1.51
N GLU A 90 8.78 8.51 1.92
CA GLU A 90 8.14 7.90 3.08
C GLU A 90 7.86 6.41 2.89
N ILE A 91 7.42 6.00 1.70
CA ILE A 91 7.30 4.58 1.33
C ILE A 91 8.64 3.87 1.53
N LEU A 92 9.72 4.43 0.98
CA LEU A 92 11.04 3.82 1.06
C LEU A 92 11.53 3.69 2.51
N ARG A 93 11.40 4.76 3.31
CA ARG A 93 11.75 4.73 4.74
C ARG A 93 10.96 3.65 5.48
N THR A 94 9.65 3.62 5.28
CA THR A 94 8.75 2.67 5.94
C THR A 94 9.11 1.22 5.58
N VAL A 95 9.37 0.92 4.31
CA VAL A 95 9.79 -0.41 3.87
C VAL A 95 11.15 -0.78 4.46
N ALA A 96 12.11 0.14 4.47
CA ALA A 96 13.43 -0.11 5.06
C ALA A 96 13.31 -0.45 6.55
N THR A 97 12.57 0.36 7.32
CA THR A 97 12.30 0.09 8.74
C THR A 97 11.62 -1.26 8.95
N ALA A 98 10.62 -1.61 8.15
CA ALA A 98 9.96 -2.91 8.24
C ALA A 98 10.91 -4.07 7.93
N CYS A 99 11.78 -3.93 6.93
CA CYS A 99 12.79 -4.93 6.60
C CYS A 99 13.80 -5.12 7.74
N ASP A 100 14.21 -4.03 8.39
CA ASP A 100 15.22 -4.07 9.45
C ASP A 100 14.63 -4.57 10.79
N SER A 101 13.37 -4.27 11.07
CA SER A 101 12.67 -4.75 12.28
C SER A 101 12.06 -6.15 12.14
N GLY A 102 11.83 -6.61 10.91
CA GLY A 102 11.10 -7.85 10.62
C GLY A 102 9.59 -7.76 10.84
N VAL A 103 9.04 -6.55 11.08
CA VAL A 103 7.61 -6.35 11.38
C VAL A 103 6.99 -5.39 10.35
N PRO A 104 5.98 -5.83 9.58
CA PRO A 104 5.25 -4.93 8.68
C PRO A 104 4.35 -3.98 9.49
N PRO A 105 4.29 -2.68 9.14
CA PRO A 105 3.32 -1.77 9.73
C PRO A 105 1.89 -2.08 9.24
N PRO A 106 0.85 -1.56 9.91
CA PRO A 106 -0.51 -1.64 9.39
C PRO A 106 -0.61 -0.94 8.02
N PRO A 107 -1.59 -1.33 7.17
CA PRO A 107 -1.81 -0.69 5.87
C PRO A 107 -1.93 0.82 6.01
N ARG A 108 -1.13 1.57 5.24
CA ARG A 108 -1.09 3.03 5.32
C ARG A 108 -1.94 3.65 4.25
N LEU A 109 -2.90 4.46 4.64
CA LEU A 109 -3.59 5.37 3.74
C LEU A 109 -2.67 6.58 3.51
N MET A 110 -2.26 6.77 2.26
CA MET A 110 -1.41 7.89 1.87
C MET A 110 -2.28 9.13 1.67
N PHE A 111 -2.72 9.69 2.79
CA PHE A 111 -3.42 10.95 2.82
C PHE A 111 -2.44 12.11 3.02
N THR A 112 -2.61 13.16 2.24
CA THR A 112 -2.05 14.46 2.61
C THR A 112 -2.76 14.99 3.86
N ASP A 113 -2.16 15.96 4.56
CA ASP A 113 -2.74 16.58 5.75
C ASP A 113 -4.14 17.19 5.48
N THR A 114 -4.32 17.78 4.30
CA THR A 114 -5.63 18.27 3.84
C THR A 114 -6.64 17.15 3.64
N GLU A 115 -6.24 16.04 3.03
CA GLU A 115 -7.12 14.89 2.81
C GLU A 115 -7.52 14.21 4.11
N LEU A 116 -6.59 14.09 5.05
CA LEU A 116 -6.88 13.54 6.37
C LEU A 116 -7.93 14.39 7.10
N ARG A 117 -7.88 15.73 6.94
CA ARG A 117 -8.93 16.62 7.45
C ARG A 117 -10.28 16.37 6.80
N GLU A 118 -10.34 16.23 5.48
CA GLU A 118 -11.59 15.97 4.77
C GLU A 118 -12.18 14.59 5.10
N VAL A 119 -11.35 13.55 5.21
CA VAL A 119 -11.77 12.21 5.65
C VAL A 119 -12.36 12.27 7.06
N ARG A 120 -11.71 12.99 7.98
CA ARG A 120 -12.24 13.17 9.34
C ARG A 120 -13.58 13.91 9.36
N LYS A 121 -13.77 14.92 8.51
CA LYS A 121 -15.06 15.61 8.36
C LYS A 121 -16.15 14.65 7.87
N MET A 122 -15.87 13.87 6.83
CA MET A 122 -16.83 12.88 6.32
C MET A 122 -17.18 11.81 7.36
N GLN A 123 -16.19 11.33 8.13
CA GLN A 123 -16.42 10.41 9.23
C GLN A 123 -17.29 11.02 10.33
N ALA A 124 -17.09 12.30 10.66
CA ALA A 124 -17.92 13.00 11.63
C ALA A 124 -19.37 13.09 11.16
N VAL A 125 -19.60 13.43 9.88
CA VAL A 125 -20.96 13.45 9.29
C VAL A 125 -21.58 12.05 9.32
N ALA A 126 -20.86 11.02 8.87
CA ALA A 126 -21.35 9.65 8.87
C ALA A 126 -21.66 9.12 10.27
N HIS A 127 -20.90 9.55 11.29
CA HIS A 127 -21.16 9.19 12.67
C HIS A 127 -22.45 9.83 13.18
N VAL A 128 -22.66 11.12 12.88
CA VAL A 128 -23.90 11.83 13.19
C VAL A 128 -25.10 11.18 12.50
N GLU A 129 -25.00 10.88 11.20
CA GLU A 129 -26.07 10.17 10.46
C GLU A 129 -26.39 8.81 11.06
N ARG A 130 -25.37 8.09 11.55
CA ARG A 130 -25.57 6.78 12.18
C ARG A 130 -26.27 6.92 13.54
N GLU A 131 -25.90 7.91 14.35
CA GLU A 131 -26.57 8.21 15.62
C GLU A 131 -28.04 8.63 15.38
N ASP A 132 -28.31 9.44 14.35
CA ASP A 132 -29.66 9.85 13.97
C ASP A 132 -30.54 8.66 13.52
N LEU A 133 -29.95 7.71 12.78
CA LEU A 133 -30.62 6.47 12.37
C LEU A 133 -30.88 5.52 13.54
N GLU A 134 -29.96 5.44 14.50
CA GLU A 134 -30.12 4.62 15.73
C GLU A 134 -31.09 5.29 16.74
N ALA A 135 -31.29 6.61 16.66
CA ALA A 135 -32.22 7.38 17.50
C ALA A 135 -33.67 7.45 16.96
N THR A 136 -33.91 6.99 15.73
CA THR A 136 -35.26 6.92 15.15
C THR A 136 -35.88 5.55 15.47
N PRO A 137 -37.07 5.48 16.11
CA PRO A 137 -37.66 4.24 16.63
C PRO A 137 -38.14 3.24 15.57
#